data_AF-A0A940CLQ3-F1
#
_entry.id   AF-A0A940CLQ3-F1
#
_cell.length_a   1.000
_cell.length_b   1.000
_cell.length_c   1.000
_cell.angle_alpha   90.00
_cell.angle_beta   90.00
_cell.angle_gamma   90.00
#
_symmetry.space_group_name_H-M   'P 1'
#
loop_
_entity.id
_entity.type
_entity.pdbx_description
1 polymer ?
#
loop_
_entity_poly.entity_id
_entity_poly.type
_entity_poly.pdbx_seq_one_letter_code
_entity_poly.pdbx_strand_id
1 'polypeptide(L)'
;MLSPENLENQIEQLWPDNGPSTKEVSKYLKKYQNEKIVIKCGGKVLLDPVLLDGMIGDIAILRKLGLTPILVHGGGLGIKKKLDELNIESKFIMGLRVTDEKIITIVEEVMIEFNKKIIKALEKKSCKAKSITVKENNIIHV
;
A
#
# COMPACT_ATOMS: atom_id res chain seq x y z
N MET A 1 0.45 4.03 -25.76
CA MET A 1 -0.94 3.99 -25.26
C MET A 1 -1.56 2.71 -25.80
N LEU A 2 -2.28 1.93 -24.99
CA LEU A 2 -2.98 0.73 -25.49
C LEU A 2 -4.14 1.17 -26.38
N SER A 3 -4.44 0.40 -27.43
CA SER A 3 -5.64 0.63 -28.25
C SER A 3 -6.91 0.45 -27.40
N PRO A 4 -8.03 1.13 -27.74
CA PRO A 4 -9.29 0.99 -27.01
C PRO A 4 -9.78 -0.45 -26.89
N GLU A 5 -9.66 -1.24 -27.97
CA GLU A 5 -10.04 -2.65 -28.03
C GLU A 5 -9.17 -3.54 -27.11
N ASN A 6 -7.89 -3.18 -26.94
CA ASN A 6 -7.02 -3.87 -25.98
C ASN A 6 -7.33 -3.50 -24.53
N LEU A 7 -7.89 -2.30 -24.28
CA LEU A 7 -8.24 -1.87 -22.93
C LEU A 7 -9.51 -2.57 -22.43
N GLU A 8 -10.55 -2.68 -23.25
CA GLU A 8 -11.79 -3.36 -22.88
C GLU A 8 -11.54 -4.85 -22.57
N ASN A 9 -10.79 -5.54 -23.44
CA ASN A 9 -10.37 -6.93 -23.19
C ASN A 9 -9.56 -7.09 -21.90
N GLN A 10 -8.69 -6.13 -21.57
CA GLN A 10 -7.93 -6.16 -20.31
C GLN A 10 -8.80 -5.94 -19.08
N ILE A 11 -9.80 -5.06 -19.16
CA ILE A 11 -10.75 -4.86 -18.06
C ILE A 11 -11.52 -6.15 -17.83
N GLU A 12 -12.06 -6.78 -18.88
CA GLU A 12 -12.81 -8.03 -18.75
C GLU A 12 -12.00 -9.17 -18.13
N GLN A 13 -10.69 -9.24 -18.40
CA GLN A 13 -9.82 -10.29 -17.83
C GLN A 13 -9.36 -10.03 -16.39
N LEU A 14 -9.29 -8.77 -15.96
CA LEU A 14 -8.64 -8.37 -14.70
C LEU A 14 -9.61 -7.84 -13.66
N TRP A 15 -10.74 -7.30 -14.09
CA TRP A 15 -11.72 -6.65 -13.24
C TRP A 15 -12.68 -7.68 -12.62
N PRO A 16 -13.09 -7.50 -11.36
CA PRO A 16 -13.98 -8.46 -10.71
C PRO A 16 -15.37 -8.49 -11.34
N ASP A 17 -15.96 -9.68 -11.46
CA ASP A 17 -17.28 -9.92 -12.07
C ASP A 17 -18.42 -9.15 -11.40
N ASN A 18 -18.31 -8.92 -10.09
CA ASN A 18 -19.28 -8.15 -9.30
C ASN A 18 -18.96 -6.64 -9.26
N GLY A 19 -17.98 -6.19 -10.05
CA GLY A 19 -17.58 -4.79 -10.16
C GLY A 19 -18.46 -3.98 -11.13
N PRO A 20 -18.21 -2.67 -11.27
CA PRO A 20 -18.87 -1.83 -12.27
C PRO A 20 -18.61 -2.30 -13.70
N SER A 21 -19.51 -1.95 -14.62
CA SER A 21 -19.41 -2.35 -16.03
C SER A 21 -18.13 -1.86 -16.70
N THR A 22 -17.65 -2.59 -17.72
CA THR A 22 -16.47 -2.22 -18.53
C THR A 22 -16.54 -0.79 -19.06
N LYS A 23 -17.73 -0.34 -19.47
CA LYS A 23 -17.98 1.02 -19.97
C LYS A 23 -17.76 2.08 -18.89
N GLU A 24 -18.20 1.79 -17.67
CA GLU A 24 -18.00 2.68 -16.52
C GLU A 24 -16.54 2.72 -16.10
N VAL A 25 -15.88 1.56 -15.98
CA VAL A 25 -14.45 1.46 -15.63
C VAL A 25 -13.59 2.19 -16.65
N SER A 26 -13.84 1.99 -17.94
CA SER A 26 -13.11 2.64 -19.05
C SER A 26 -13.13 4.17 -18.96
N LYS A 27 -14.25 4.76 -18.52
CA LYS A 27 -14.37 6.21 -18.32
C LYS A 27 -13.38 6.71 -17.27
N TYR A 28 -13.27 6.01 -16.14
CA TYR A 28 -12.39 6.40 -15.05
C TYR A 28 -10.91 6.11 -15.34
N LEU A 29 -10.62 5.00 -16.04
CA LEU A 29 -9.25 4.72 -16.49
C LEU A 29 -8.73 5.84 -17.39
N LYS A 30 -9.51 6.26 -18.39
CA LYS A 30 -9.14 7.40 -19.26
C LYS A 30 -8.97 8.70 -18.48
N LYS A 31 -9.84 8.96 -17.50
CA LYS A 31 -9.79 10.17 -16.66
C LYS A 31 -8.51 10.23 -15.82
N TYR A 32 -8.08 9.11 -15.23
CA TYR A 32 -7.00 9.07 -14.23
C TYR A 32 -5.69 8.45 -14.74
N GLN A 33 -5.58 8.13 -16.03
CA GLN A 33 -4.42 7.45 -16.62
C GLN A 33 -3.09 8.14 -16.33
N ASN A 34 -3.09 9.48 -16.30
CA ASN A 34 -1.88 10.29 -16.05
C ASN A 34 -1.82 10.83 -14.62
N GLU A 35 -2.78 10.47 -13.78
CA GLU A 35 -2.88 10.96 -12.41
C GLU A 35 -2.16 10.02 -11.44
N LYS A 36 -1.67 10.59 -10.35
CA LYS A 36 -1.08 9.84 -9.23
C LYS A 36 -2.19 9.55 -8.22
N ILE A 37 -2.45 8.28 -7.94
CA ILE A 37 -3.50 7.87 -7.02
C ILE A 37 -2.86 7.47 -5.69
N VAL A 38 -3.02 8.30 -4.66
CA VAL A 38 -2.48 8.00 -3.33
C VAL A 38 -3.48 7.15 -2.55
N ILE A 39 -3.06 5.94 -2.17
CA ILE A 39 -3.87 4.98 -1.40
C ILE A 39 -3.27 4.87 -0.01
N LYS A 40 -4.01 5.28 1.02
CA LYS A 40 -3.58 5.12 2.42
C LYS A 40 -4.07 3.78 2.97
N CYS A 41 -3.13 2.92 3.34
CA CYS A 41 -3.40 1.65 4.00
C CYS A 41 -3.15 1.74 5.51
N GLY A 42 -4.16 1.36 6.31
CA GLY A 42 -4.05 1.27 7.76
C GLY A 42 -3.21 0.05 8.20
N GLY A 43 -2.48 0.16 9.31
CA GLY A 43 -1.59 -0.92 9.77
C GLY A 43 -2.29 -2.26 10.10
N LYS A 44 -3.61 -2.25 10.32
CA LYS A 44 -4.41 -3.48 10.52
C LYS A 44 -4.38 -4.39 9.30
N VAL A 45 -4.51 -3.81 8.11
CA VAL A 45 -4.51 -4.55 6.83
C VAL A 45 -3.21 -5.33 6.65
N LEU A 46 -2.09 -4.79 7.14
CA LEU A 46 -0.78 -5.44 6.99
C LEU A 46 -0.58 -6.63 7.92
N LEU A 47 -1.37 -6.74 8.98
CA LEU A 47 -1.30 -7.83 9.95
C LEU A 47 -2.23 -8.99 9.58
N ASP A 48 -3.29 -8.72 8.82
CA ASP A 48 -4.25 -9.73 8.36
C ASP A 48 -3.86 -10.22 6.96
N PRO A 49 -3.51 -11.51 6.78
CA PRO A 49 -3.09 -12.04 5.48
C PRO A 49 -4.16 -11.92 4.39
N VAL A 50 -5.44 -12.04 4.74
CA VAL A 50 -6.55 -11.98 3.79
C VAL A 50 -6.74 -10.55 3.31
N LEU A 51 -6.75 -9.59 4.24
CA LEU A 51 -6.85 -8.17 3.88
C LEU A 51 -5.63 -7.70 3.08
N LEU A 52 -4.43 -8.16 3.44
CA LEU A 52 -3.21 -7.86 2.69
C LEU A 52 -3.28 -8.41 1.26
N ASP A 53 -3.65 -9.68 1.06
CA ASP A 53 -3.69 -10.26 -0.29
C ASP A 53 -4.74 -9.56 -1.16
N GLY A 54 -5.92 -9.26 -0.60
CA GLY A 54 -6.97 -8.51 -1.30
C GLY A 54 -6.49 -7.13 -1.76
N MET A 55 -5.96 -6.32 -0.84
CA MET A 55 -5.44 -4.98 -1.17
C MET A 55 -4.31 -5.05 -2.22
N ILE A 56 -3.41 -6.02 -2.11
CA ILE A 56 -2.30 -6.19 -3.06
C ILE A 56 -2.82 -6.61 -4.44
N GLY A 57 -3.85 -7.45 -4.48
CA GLY A 57 -4.61 -7.77 -5.69
C GLY A 57 -5.18 -6.52 -6.36
N ASP A 58 -5.89 -5.68 -5.60
CA ASP A 58 -6.48 -4.45 -6.10
C ASP A 58 -5.42 -3.50 -6.68
N ILE A 59 -4.32 -3.28 -5.95
CA ILE A 59 -3.22 -2.42 -6.41
C ILE A 59 -2.59 -2.98 -7.69
N ALA A 60 -2.41 -4.31 -7.78
CA ALA A 60 -1.87 -4.94 -8.97
C ALA A 60 -2.80 -4.79 -10.18
N ILE A 61 -4.13 -4.90 -9.99
CA ILE A 61 -5.13 -4.65 -11.04
C ILE A 61 -5.03 -3.22 -11.54
N LEU A 62 -5.03 -2.22 -10.64
CA LEU A 62 -4.90 -0.80 -11.01
C LEU A 62 -3.63 -0.55 -11.83
N ARG A 63 -2.50 -1.14 -11.40
CA ARG A 63 -1.23 -1.00 -12.11
C ARG A 63 -1.26 -1.65 -13.50
N LYS A 64 -1.84 -2.84 -13.63
CA LYS A 64 -1.99 -3.57 -14.91
C LYS A 64 -2.88 -2.83 -15.90
N LEU A 65 -3.91 -2.14 -15.40
CA LEU A 65 -4.79 -1.26 -16.19
C LEU A 65 -4.15 0.10 -16.54
N GLY A 66 -2.88 0.30 -16.20
CA GLY A 66 -2.11 1.47 -16.60
C GLY A 66 -2.24 2.68 -15.67
N LEU A 67 -2.89 2.55 -14.51
CA LEU A 67 -2.91 3.60 -13.49
C LEU A 67 -1.59 3.63 -12.69
N THR A 68 -1.37 4.74 -11.99
CA THR A 68 -0.18 4.99 -11.17
C THR A 68 -0.53 5.08 -9.68
N PRO A 69 -0.73 3.94 -8.98
CA PRO A 69 -0.98 3.93 -7.55
C PRO A 69 0.29 4.22 -6.74
N ILE A 70 0.15 5.03 -5.69
CA ILE A 70 1.15 5.31 -4.66
C ILE A 70 0.59 4.83 -3.33
N LEU A 71 1.13 3.74 -2.79
CA LEU A 71 0.68 3.18 -1.54
C LEU A 71 1.43 3.82 -0.36
N VAL A 72 0.68 4.43 0.56
CA VAL A 72 1.19 4.94 1.84
C VAL A 72 0.67 4.04 2.94
N HIS A 73 1.56 3.37 3.67
CA HIS A 73 1.15 2.48 4.76
C HIS A 73 1.41 3.08 6.14
N GLY A 74 0.72 2.57 7.16
CA GLY A 74 0.99 2.88 8.55
C GLY A 74 1.45 1.64 9.32
N GLY A 75 1.94 1.84 10.55
CA GLY A 75 2.44 0.76 11.40
C GLY A 75 1.75 0.63 12.76
N GLY A 76 0.75 1.48 13.07
CA GLY A 76 0.29 1.71 14.45
C GLY A 76 0.04 0.46 15.31
N LEU A 77 -0.68 -0.54 14.78
CA LEU A 77 -0.93 -1.81 15.49
C LEU A 77 0.33 -2.69 15.60
N GLY A 78 1.16 -2.74 14.56
CA GLY A 78 2.44 -3.47 14.60
C GLY A 78 3.41 -2.87 15.60
N ILE A 79 3.49 -1.53 15.63
CA ILE A 79 4.31 -0.78 16.58
C ILE A 79 3.83 -1.07 18.01
N LYS A 80 2.51 -0.98 18.25
CA LYS A 80 1.94 -1.31 19.56
C LYS A 80 2.33 -2.72 19.99
N LYS A 81 2.09 -3.72 19.13
CA LYS A 81 2.44 -5.12 19.42
C LYS A 81 3.92 -5.28 19.78
N LYS A 82 4.82 -4.65 19.02
CA LYS A 82 6.27 -4.74 19.27
C LYS A 82 6.70 -4.06 20.58
N LEU A 83 6.08 -2.94 20.94
CA LEU A 83 6.32 -2.27 22.21
C LEU A 83 5.82 -3.10 23.39
N ASP A 84 4.63 -3.72 23.25
CA ASP A 84 4.05 -4.60 24.26
C ASP A 84 4.95 -5.83 24.49
N GLU A 85 5.49 -6.45 23.43
CA GLU A 85 6.48 -7.56 23.51
C GLU A 85 7.75 -7.18 24.28
N LEU A 86 8.14 -5.91 24.26
CA LEU A 86 9.33 -5.39 24.92
C LEU A 86 9.02 -4.78 26.31
N ASN A 87 7.76 -4.88 26.77
CA ASN A 87 7.27 -4.26 27.99
C ASN A 87 7.51 -2.74 28.03
N ILE A 88 7.37 -2.06 26.89
CA ILE A 88 7.52 -0.60 26.76
C ILE A 88 6.12 0.02 26.69
N GLU A 89 5.77 0.82 27.69
CA GLU A 89 4.47 1.48 27.73
C GLU A 89 4.36 2.58 26.67
N SER A 90 3.24 2.57 25.91
CA SER A 90 2.95 3.60 24.93
C SER A 90 2.25 4.80 25.59
N LYS A 91 2.86 5.98 25.53
CA LYS A 91 2.24 7.24 25.97
C LYS A 91 1.70 8.03 24.78
N PHE A 92 0.57 8.72 24.98
CA PHE A 92 -0.05 9.55 23.95
C PHE A 92 -0.40 10.94 24.50
N ILE A 93 -0.16 11.97 23.70
CA ILE A 93 -0.55 13.36 23.98
C ILE A 93 -1.33 13.84 22.76
N MET A 94 -2.57 14.28 22.95
CA MET A 94 -3.45 14.76 21.86
C MET A 94 -3.59 13.75 20.69
N GLY A 95 -3.62 12.45 21.01
CA GLY A 95 -3.74 11.38 20.01
C GLY A 95 -2.44 11.06 19.25
N LEU A 96 -1.34 11.76 19.54
CA LEU A 96 -0.02 11.48 18.98
C LEU A 96 0.81 10.67 19.97
N ARG A 97 1.55 9.68 19.47
CA ARG A 97 2.44 8.85 20.28
C ARG A 97 3.66 9.66 20.71
N VAL A 98 3.94 9.69 22.00
CA VAL A 98 5.23 10.17 22.52
C VAL A 98 6.30 9.16 22.09
N THR A 99 7.27 9.62 21.32
CA THR A 99 8.25 8.78 20.65
C THR A 99 9.65 9.29 20.98
N ASP A 100 10.32 8.60 21.91
CA ASP A 100 11.72 8.87 22.27
C ASP A 100 12.70 8.09 21.36
N GLU A 101 14.00 8.21 21.62
CA GLU A 101 15.07 7.56 20.85
C GLU A 101 14.94 6.03 20.79
N LYS A 102 14.44 5.41 21.87
CA LYS A 102 14.23 3.97 21.93
C LYS A 102 13.02 3.58 21.07
N ILE A 103 11.91 4.31 21.21
CA ILE A 103 10.67 4.04 20.48
C ILE A 103 10.85 4.31 18.99
N ILE A 104 11.55 5.38 18.58
CA ILE A 104 11.72 5.68 17.14
C ILE A 104 12.46 4.54 16.43
N THR A 105 13.46 3.93 17.07
CA THR A 105 14.18 2.78 16.52
C THR A 105 13.21 1.61 16.24
N ILE A 106 12.32 1.31 17.19
CA ILE A 106 11.31 0.26 17.04
C ILE A 106 10.29 0.62 15.94
N VAL A 107 9.89 1.89 15.87
CA VAL A 107 8.99 2.39 14.83
C VAL A 107 9.61 2.17 13.45
N GLU A 108 10.87 2.54 13.26
CA GLU A 108 11.58 2.36 11.98
C GLU A 108 11.64 0.90 11.57
N GLU A 109 12.02 0.01 12.49
CA GLU A 109 12.10 -1.43 12.23
C GLU A 109 10.76 -2.00 11.75
N VAL A 110 9.67 -1.72 12.47
CA VAL A 110 8.33 -2.20 12.11
C VAL A 110 7.88 -1.63 10.77
N MET A 111 8.14 -0.33 10.51
CA MET A 111 7.76 0.30 9.25
C MET A 111 8.53 -0.30 8.06
N ILE A 112 9.82 -0.59 8.22
CA ILE A 112 10.65 -1.23 7.19
C ILE A 112 10.20 -2.67 6.96
N GLU A 113 9.90 -3.43 8.00
CA GLU A 113 9.39 -4.81 7.89
C GLU A 113 8.08 -4.84 7.09
N PHE A 114 7.16 -3.94 7.41
CA PHE A 114 5.89 -3.80 6.71
C PHE A 114 6.06 -3.39 5.25
N ASN A 115 6.97 -2.46 4.96
CA ASN A 115 7.30 -2.10 3.59
C ASN A 115 7.81 -3.32 2.80
N LYS A 116 8.76 -4.08 3.36
CA LYS A 116 9.29 -5.31 2.74
C LYS A 116 8.20 -6.36 2.52
N LYS A 117 7.26 -6.50 3.47
CA LYS A 117 6.12 -7.42 3.34
C LYS A 117 5.22 -7.05 2.15
N ILE A 118 4.93 -5.76 1.98
CA ILE A 118 4.14 -5.23 0.85
C ILE A 118 4.87 -5.49 -0.47
N ILE A 119 6.17 -5.15 -0.56
CA ILE A 119 6.96 -5.34 -1.78
C ILE A 119 6.96 -6.82 -2.20
N LYS A 120 7.25 -7.73 -1.27
CA LYS A 120 7.21 -9.18 -1.53
C LYS A 120 5.83 -9.66 -2.01
N ALA A 121 4.75 -9.11 -1.45
CA ALA A 121 3.39 -9.47 -1.87
C ALA A 121 3.08 -8.97 -3.29
N LEU A 122 3.51 -7.74 -3.65
CA LEU A 122 3.36 -7.20 -5.00
C LEU A 122 4.18 -8.00 -6.02
N GLU A 123 5.40 -8.37 -5.69
CA GLU A 123 6.27 -9.21 -6.53
C GLU A 123 5.61 -10.56 -6.84
N LYS A 124 4.99 -11.20 -5.84
CA LYS A 124 4.22 -12.45 -6.04
C LYS A 124 3.07 -12.31 -7.03
N LYS A 125 2.47 -11.12 -7.16
CA LYS A 125 1.43 -10.81 -8.16
C LYS A 125 2.01 -10.28 -9.48
N SER A 126 3.34 -10.41 -9.69
CA SER A 126 4.08 -9.86 -10.83
C SER A 126 3.92 -8.35 -11.00
N CYS A 127 3.69 -7.63 -9.90
CA CYS A 127 3.56 -6.18 -9.89
C CYS A 127 4.87 -5.55 -9.44
N LYS A 128 5.57 -4.87 -10.36
CA LYS A 128 6.79 -4.12 -10.03
C LYS A 128 6.46 -2.93 -9.13
N ALA A 129 7.21 -2.77 -8.05
CA ALA A 129 7.10 -1.64 -7.13
C ALA A 129 8.49 -1.20 -6.66
N LYS A 130 8.57 0.02 -6.12
CA LYS A 130 9.81 0.56 -5.55
C LYS A 130 9.61 0.87 -4.08
N SER A 131 10.48 0.34 -3.23
CA SER A 131 10.54 0.64 -1.79
C SER A 131 10.96 2.09 -1.57
N ILE A 132 10.24 2.79 -0.70
CA ILE A 132 10.64 4.10 -0.14
C ILE A 132 10.47 3.96 1.37
N THR A 133 11.59 4.04 2.08
CA THR A 133 11.65 3.96 3.55
C THR A 133 12.63 4.99 4.07
N VAL A 134 12.73 5.12 5.40
CA VAL A 134 13.72 5.99 6.03
C VAL A 134 15.18 5.59 5.72
N LYS A 135 15.43 4.33 5.35
CA LYS A 135 16.78 3.80 5.03
C LYS A 135 17.04 3.61 3.52
N GLU A 136 16.00 3.61 2.69
CA GLU A 136 16.11 3.30 1.26
C GLU A 136 15.28 4.25 0.41
N ASN A 137 15.89 4.84 -0.63
CA ASN A 137 15.24 5.77 -1.55
C ASN A 137 14.54 6.95 -0.84
N ASN A 138 15.03 7.34 0.34
CA ASN A 138 14.47 8.46 1.08
C ASN A 138 14.71 9.76 0.30
N ILE A 139 13.67 10.58 0.21
CA ILE A 139 13.67 11.87 -0.46
C ILE A 139 13.26 13.00 0.48
N ILE A 140 12.87 12.68 1.72
CA ILE A 140 12.51 13.64 2.75
C ILE A 140 13.70 13.75 3.70
N HIS A 141 14.33 14.91 3.66
CA HIS A 141 15.36 15.34 4.60
C HIS A 141 14.77 16.49 5.41
N VAL A 142 14.89 16.42 6.73
CA VAL A 142 14.40 17.41 7.69
C VAL A 142 15.56 17.93 8.50
#